data_AF-B5Y9C8-F1
#
_entry.id   AF-B5Y9C8-F1
#
_cell.length_a   1.000
_cell.length_b   1.000
_cell.length_c   1.000
_cell.angle_alpha   90.00
_cell.angle_beta   90.00
_cell.angle_gamma   90.00
#
_symmetry.space_group_name_H-M   'P 1'
#
loop_
_entity.id
_entity.type
_entity.pdbx_description
1 polymer ?
#
loop_
_entity_poly.entity_id
_entity_poly.type
_entity_poly.pdbx_seq_one_letter_code
_entity_poly.pdbx_strand_id
1 'polypeptide(L)'
;MNKKNQLTEKQSAILQSEMKKHQKSVGLAYVLCIFLGIFGIHKFYLRNVRQGIVYLILGLVSIPSLIVGEFTGLISFGASGNLLFRFGLACLAILVILLIIDLFTIPRQVRQANMAAEDKIIDQLLSSYGK
;
A
#
# COMPACT_ATOMS: atom_id res chain seq x y z
N MET A 1 27.24 -9.18 -4.28
CA MET A 1 28.06 -8.07 -4.84
C MET A 1 27.24 -6.79 -4.76
N ASN A 2 27.74 -5.71 -4.14
CA ASN A 2 27.03 -4.42 -4.14
C ASN A 2 27.19 -3.78 -5.53
N LYS A 3 26.16 -3.85 -6.39
CA LYS A 3 26.22 -3.33 -7.77
C LYS A 3 26.60 -1.85 -7.84
N LYS A 4 26.33 -1.09 -6.79
CA LYS A 4 26.69 0.33 -6.67
C LYS A 4 28.20 0.58 -6.78
N ASN A 5 29.03 -0.38 -6.37
CA ASN A 5 30.49 -0.26 -6.46
C ASN A 5 31.03 -0.44 -7.90
N GLN A 6 30.18 -0.83 -8.86
CA GLN A 6 30.56 -0.98 -10.27
C GLN A 6 30.34 0.31 -11.08
N LEU A 7 29.80 1.37 -10.47
CA LEU A 7 29.45 2.61 -11.14
C LEU A 7 30.65 3.57 -11.16
N THR A 8 30.91 4.16 -12.33
CA THR A 8 31.82 5.31 -12.48
C THR A 8 31.24 6.56 -11.79
N GLU A 9 32.06 7.56 -11.47
CA GLU A 9 31.60 8.82 -10.85
C GLU A 9 30.45 9.49 -11.61
N LYS A 10 30.55 9.54 -12.95
CA LYS A 10 29.49 10.06 -13.81
C LYS A 10 28.19 9.28 -13.66
N GLN A 11 28.25 7.95 -13.65
CA GLN A 11 27.08 7.08 -13.49
C GLN A 11 26.46 7.21 -12.09
N SER A 12 27.29 7.37 -11.06
CA SER A 12 26.83 7.59 -9.68
C SER A 12 26.09 8.92 -9.53
N ALA A 13 26.57 9.99 -10.17
CA ALA A 13 25.88 11.29 -10.19
C ALA A 13 24.52 11.20 -10.91
N ILE A 14 24.46 10.47 -12.04
CA ILE A 14 23.20 10.22 -12.77
C ILE A 14 22.23 9.39 -11.93
N LEU A 15 22.71 8.31 -11.28
CA LEU A 15 21.91 7.48 -10.38
C LEU A 15 21.29 8.32 -9.27
N GLN A 16 22.05 9.20 -8.61
CA GLN A 16 21.52 10.06 -7.56
C GLN A 16 20.44 11.02 -8.08
N SER A 17 20.63 11.58 -9.27
CA SER A 17 19.64 12.45 -9.92
C SER A 17 18.34 11.70 -10.23
N GLU A 18 18.44 10.51 -10.82
CA GLU A 18 17.27 9.68 -11.12
C GLU A 18 16.60 9.14 -9.84
N MET A 19 17.39 8.78 -8.83
CA MET A 19 16.86 8.34 -7.54
C MET A 19 16.06 9.42 -6.85
N LYS A 20 16.51 10.69 -6.89
CA LYS A 20 15.73 11.81 -6.34
C LYS A 20 14.35 11.94 -6.99
N LYS A 21 14.22 11.63 -8.28
CA LYS A 21 12.92 11.66 -8.99
C LYS A 21 12.02 10.47 -8.62
N HIS A 22 12.62 9.31 -8.37
CA HIS A 22 11.88 8.06 -8.15
C HIS A 22 11.67 7.68 -6.67
N GLN A 23 12.29 8.42 -5.74
CA GLN A 23 12.20 8.15 -4.31
C GLN A 23 10.77 8.35 -3.79
N LYS A 24 10.25 7.31 -3.13
CA LYS A 24 8.97 7.34 -2.43
C LYS A 24 9.16 7.90 -1.02
N SER A 25 8.22 8.75 -0.59
CA SER A 25 8.23 9.35 0.74
C SER A 25 7.42 8.52 1.73
N VAL A 26 8.00 8.27 2.90
CA VAL A 26 7.33 7.59 4.02
C VAL A 26 6.17 8.44 4.54
N GLY A 27 6.35 9.77 4.62
CA GLY A 27 5.31 10.68 5.08
C GLY A 27 4.07 10.64 4.18
N LEU A 28 4.26 10.64 2.86
CA LEU A 28 3.15 10.49 1.91
C LEU A 28 2.46 9.14 2.08
N ALA A 29 3.20 8.05 2.27
CA ALA A 29 2.61 6.74 2.51
C ALA A 29 1.74 6.70 3.77
N TYR A 30 2.13 7.39 4.85
CA TYR A 30 1.30 7.55 6.05
C TYR A 30 0.05 8.38 5.80
N VAL A 31 0.16 9.51 5.09
CA VAL A 31 -0.99 10.35 4.74
C VAL A 31 -2.00 9.53 3.92
N LEU A 32 -1.54 8.79 2.92
CA LEU A 32 -2.39 7.90 2.13
C LEU A 32 -3.01 6.79 2.99
N CYS A 33 -2.29 6.27 3.98
CA CYS A 33 -2.79 5.23 4.88
C CYS A 33 -3.90 5.77 5.81
N ILE A 34 -3.78 7.00 6.31
CA ILE A 34 -4.77 7.58 7.22
C ILE A 34 -6.05 7.97 6.46
N PHE A 35 -5.92 8.64 5.31
CA PHE A 35 -7.09 9.12 4.56
C PHE A 35 -7.75 8.03 3.71
N LEU A 36 -6.96 7.16 3.09
CA LEU A 36 -7.42 6.18 2.10
C LEU A 36 -7.12 4.72 2.54
N GLY A 37 -6.86 4.49 3.83
CA GLY A 37 -6.50 3.18 4.36
C GLY A 37 -7.56 2.10 4.17
N ILE A 38 -8.83 2.46 4.34
CA ILE A 38 -9.98 1.53 4.15
C ILE A 38 -10.07 1.07 2.70
N PHE A 39 -9.65 1.90 1.74
CA PHE A 39 -9.58 1.55 0.33
C PHE A 39 -8.25 0.87 -0.06
N GLY A 40 -7.26 0.84 0.83
CA GLY A 40 -5.96 0.20 0.57
C GLY A 40 -5.03 0.97 -0.38
N ILE A 41 -5.28 2.25 -0.65
CA ILE A 41 -4.59 3.00 -1.71
C ILE A 41 -3.09 3.21 -1.40
N HIS A 42 -2.72 3.24 -0.11
CA HIS A 42 -1.32 3.29 0.31
C HIS A 42 -0.49 2.09 -0.20
N LYS A 43 -1.10 0.89 -0.35
CA LYS A 43 -0.41 -0.28 -0.93
C LYS A 43 -0.15 -0.13 -2.43
N PHE A 44 -1.06 0.51 -3.16
CA PHE A 44 -0.87 0.80 -4.59
C PHE A 44 0.27 1.81 -4.79
N TYR A 45 0.37 2.82 -3.92
CA TYR A 45 1.49 3.77 -3.94
C TYR A 45 2.86 3.09 -3.74
N LEU A 46 2.91 2.06 -2.91
CA LEU A 46 4.10 1.26 -2.62
C LEU A 46 4.39 0.18 -3.68
N ARG A 47 3.64 0.17 -4.80
CA ARG A 47 3.75 -0.82 -5.89
C ARG A 47 3.40 -2.26 -5.45
N ASN A 48 2.71 -2.42 -4.32
CA ASN A 48 2.21 -3.69 -3.79
C ASN A 48 0.74 -3.92 -4.20
N VAL A 49 0.52 -4.09 -5.51
CA VAL A 49 -0.84 -4.16 -6.11
C VAL A 49 -1.67 -5.30 -5.54
N ARG A 50 -1.08 -6.49 -5.31
CA ARG A 50 -1.81 -7.65 -4.77
C ARG A 50 -2.45 -7.36 -3.41
N GLN A 51 -1.68 -6.75 -2.51
CA GLN A 51 -2.18 -6.38 -1.18
C GLN A 51 -3.17 -5.22 -1.27
N GLY A 52 -2.94 -4.25 -2.16
CA GLY A 52 -3.92 -3.18 -2.41
C GLY A 52 -5.29 -3.72 -2.84
N ILE A 53 -5.32 -4.71 -3.72
CA ILE A 53 -6.58 -5.35 -4.17
C ILE A 53 -7.31 -6.04 -3.02
N VAL A 54 -6.59 -6.73 -2.12
CA VAL A 54 -7.21 -7.37 -0.94
C VAL A 54 -7.90 -6.34 -0.05
N TYR A 55 -7.26 -5.20 0.21
CA TYR A 55 -7.85 -4.12 1.00
C TYR A 55 -9.03 -3.46 0.27
N LEU A 56 -8.91 -3.28 -1.05
CA LEU A 56 -10.01 -2.75 -1.87
C LEU A 56 -11.24 -3.64 -1.78
N ILE A 57 -11.08 -4.96 -1.92
CA ILE A 57 -12.19 -5.92 -1.82
C ILE A 57 -12.76 -5.94 -0.41
N LEU A 58 -11.92 -5.98 0.62
CA LEU A 58 -12.37 -5.95 2.02
C LEU A 58 -13.15 -4.67 2.31
N GLY A 59 -12.67 -3.50 1.87
CA GLY A 59 -13.35 -2.22 2.08
C GLY A 59 -14.67 -2.18 1.30
N LEU A 60 -14.65 -2.59 0.04
CA LEU A 60 -15.81 -2.63 -0.84
C LEU A 60 -16.89 -3.61 -0.36
N VAL A 61 -16.54 -4.68 0.35
CA VAL A 61 -17.50 -5.61 0.94
C VAL A 61 -17.99 -5.14 2.31
N SER A 62 -17.11 -4.54 3.11
CA SER A 62 -17.43 -4.10 4.48
C SER A 62 -18.42 -2.94 4.50
N ILE A 63 -18.20 -1.90 3.67
CA ILE A 63 -19.03 -0.69 3.65
C ILE A 63 -20.50 -0.97 3.27
N PRO A 64 -20.83 -1.62 2.14
CA PRO A 64 -22.22 -1.91 1.79
C PRO A 64 -22.86 -2.92 2.73
N SER A 65 -22.11 -3.88 3.28
CA SER A 65 -22.66 -4.82 4.29
C SER A 65 -23.16 -4.09 5.53
N LEU A 66 -22.44 -3.04 5.98
CA LEU A 66 -22.88 -2.21 7.11
C LEU A 66 -24.10 -1.35 6.75
N ILE A 67 -24.09 -0.70 5.58
CA ILE A 67 -25.19 0.17 5.13
C ILE A 67 -26.48 -0.63 4.94
N VAL A 68 -26.41 -1.77 4.23
CA VAL A 68 -27.57 -2.64 3.96
C VAL A 68 -28.03 -3.36 5.23
N GLY A 69 -27.09 -3.79 6.07
CA GLY A 69 -27.38 -4.50 7.33
C GLY A 69 -28.19 -3.66 8.31
N GLU A 70 -27.83 -2.39 8.47
CA GLU A 70 -28.55 -1.43 9.34
C GLU A 70 -29.91 -1.05 8.75
N PHE A 71 -29.99 -0.78 7.44
CA PHE A 71 -31.25 -0.44 6.77
C PHE A 71 -32.29 -1.57 6.89
N THR A 72 -31.85 -2.82 6.72
CA THR A 72 -32.69 -4.00 6.90
C THR A 72 -33.11 -4.19 8.37
N GLY A 73 -32.23 -3.81 9.31
CA GLY A 73 -32.50 -3.88 10.75
C GLY A 73 -33.60 -2.92 11.20
N LEU A 74 -33.64 -1.71 10.64
CA LEU A 74 -34.67 -0.71 10.93
C LEU A 74 -36.08 -1.12 10.47
N ILE A 75 -36.20 -1.78 9.31
CA ILE A 75 -37.50 -2.20 8.77
C ILE A 75 -38.09 -3.37 9.57
N SER A 76 -37.24 -4.17 10.24
CA SER A 76 -37.66 -5.43 10.86
C SER A 76 -38.03 -5.34 12.37
N PHE A 77 -38.07 -4.16 13.00
CA PHE A 77 -38.53 -3.93 14.40
C PHE A 77 -38.29 -5.09 15.40
N GLY A 78 -37.05 -5.60 15.49
CA GLY A 78 -36.75 -6.65 16.47
C GLY A 78 -35.57 -7.57 16.20
N ALA A 79 -34.98 -7.54 15.00
CA ALA A 79 -33.78 -8.34 14.71
C ALA A 79 -32.51 -7.52 14.94
N SER A 80 -32.15 -7.33 16.21
CA SER A 80 -30.83 -6.87 16.66
C SER A 80 -29.75 -7.91 16.32
N GLY A 81 -29.44 -8.10 15.03
CA GLY A 81 -28.42 -9.06 14.62
C GLY A 81 -28.53 -9.61 13.20
N ASN A 82 -28.77 -8.77 12.20
CA ASN A 82 -28.66 -9.22 10.81
C ASN A 82 -27.24 -9.76 10.55
N LEU A 83 -27.17 -10.98 10.01
CA LEU A 83 -25.90 -11.68 9.72
C LEU A 83 -24.95 -10.81 8.87
N LEU A 84 -25.52 -10.04 7.93
CA LEU A 84 -24.79 -9.11 7.07
C LEU A 84 -24.11 -7.98 7.87
N PHE A 85 -24.78 -7.45 8.90
CA PHE A 85 -24.19 -6.42 9.75
C PHE A 85 -23.04 -6.99 10.59
N ARG A 86 -23.25 -8.18 11.20
CA ARG A 86 -22.19 -8.87 11.97
C ARG A 86 -20.99 -9.24 11.10
N PHE A 87 -21.24 -9.68 9.87
CA PHE A 87 -20.21 -9.98 8.89
C PHE A 87 -19.44 -8.71 8.47
N GLY A 88 -20.16 -7.62 8.17
CA GLY A 88 -19.57 -6.32 7.86
C GLY A 88 -18.67 -5.81 8.99
N LEU A 89 -19.12 -5.94 10.24
CA LEU A 89 -18.35 -5.53 11.43
C LEU A 89 -17.11 -6.40 11.64
N ALA A 90 -17.21 -7.72 11.43
CA ALA A 90 -16.06 -8.63 11.49
C ALA A 90 -15.01 -8.30 10.41
N CYS A 91 -15.42 -8.07 9.17
CA CYS A 91 -14.53 -7.66 8.08
C CYS A 91 -13.88 -6.29 8.36
N LEU A 92 -14.64 -5.34 8.91
CA LEU A 92 -14.12 -4.04 9.33
C LEU A 92 -13.05 -4.19 10.43
N ALA A 93 -13.31 -5.02 11.45
CA ALA A 93 -12.35 -5.27 12.51
C ALA A 93 -11.04 -5.86 11.97
N ILE A 94 -11.13 -6.83 11.05
CA ILE A 94 -9.96 -7.39 10.36
C ILE A 94 -9.22 -6.28 9.60
N LEU A 95 -9.92 -5.42 8.85
CA LEU A 95 -9.33 -4.29 8.14
C LEU A 95 -8.60 -3.31 9.05
N VAL A 96 -9.17 -2.99 10.22
CA VAL A 96 -8.55 -2.10 11.20
C VAL A 96 -7.26 -2.72 11.76
N ILE A 97 -7.29 -4.01 12.11
CA ILE A 97 -6.09 -4.74 12.56
C ILE A 97 -5.01 -4.70 11.47
N LEU A 98 -5.39 -4.96 10.22
CA LEU A 98 -4.51 -4.90 9.07
C LEU A 98 -3.93 -3.49 8.83
N LEU A 99 -4.71 -2.43 9.05
CA LEU A 99 -4.22 -1.05 8.98
C LEU A 99 -3.22 -0.71 10.08
N ILE A 100 -3.43 -1.22 11.29
CA ILE A 100 -2.48 -1.07 12.40
C ILE A 100 -1.17 -1.77 12.07
N ILE A 101 -1.21 -3.00 11.54
CA ILE A 101 0.00 -3.73 11.10
C ILE A 101 0.72 -2.95 9.99
N ASP A 102 -0.03 -2.38 9.05
CA ASP A 102 0.54 -1.57 7.98
C ASP A 102 1.21 -0.30 8.50
N LEU A 103 0.72 0.32 9.56
CA LEU A 103 1.36 1.48 10.17
C LEU A 103 2.82 1.18 10.54
N PHE A 104 3.09 0.00 11.10
CA PHE A 104 4.45 -0.45 11.40
C PHE A 104 5.21 -0.94 10.16
N THR A 105 4.51 -1.42 9.14
CA THR A 105 5.12 -2.07 7.96
C THR A 105 5.43 -1.08 6.83
N ILE A 106 4.76 0.08 6.78
CA ILE A 106 4.99 1.16 5.80
C ILE A 106 6.45 1.57 5.66
N PRO A 107 7.22 1.89 6.72
CA PRO A 107 8.61 2.31 6.57
C PRO A 107 9.46 1.22 5.89
N ARG A 108 9.15 -0.04 6.18
CA ARG A 108 9.83 -1.19 5.57
C ARG A 108 9.46 -1.34 4.09
N GLN A 109 8.20 -1.17 3.74
CA GLN A 109 7.70 -1.22 2.36
C GLN A 109 8.25 -0.08 1.49
N VAL A 110 8.31 1.15 2.03
CA VAL A 110 8.89 2.30 1.31
C VAL A 110 10.36 2.05 1.01
N ARG A 111 11.12 1.52 1.97
CA ARG A 111 12.53 1.19 1.77
C ARG A 111 12.71 0.12 0.68
N GLN A 112 11.89 -0.92 0.68
CA GLN A 112 11.91 -1.96 -0.35
C GLN A 112 11.56 -1.41 -1.73
N ALA A 113 10.55 -0.55 -1.83
CA ALA A 113 10.17 0.08 -3.09
C ALA A 113 11.28 0.99 -3.64
N ASN A 114 11.97 1.74 -2.77
CA ASN A 114 13.11 2.58 -3.15
C ASN A 114 14.32 1.75 -3.58
N MET A 115 14.63 0.64 -2.87
CA MET A 115 15.71 -0.27 -3.25
C MET A 115 15.45 -0.95 -4.61
N ALA A 116 14.20 -1.36 -4.88
CA ALA A 116 13.82 -1.95 -6.16
C ALA A 116 13.90 -0.94 -7.32
N ALA A 117 13.63 0.34 -7.05
CA ALA A 117 13.85 1.40 -8.03
C ALA A 117 15.34 1.66 -8.28
N GLU A 118 16.15 1.70 -7.21
CA GLU A 118 17.61 1.86 -7.28
C GLU A 118 18.25 0.75 -8.11
N ASP A 119 17.94 -0.50 -7.84
CA ASP A 119 18.51 -1.65 -8.56
C ASP A 119 18.18 -1.60 -10.07
N LYS A 120 16.94 -1.23 -10.42
CA LYS A 120 16.53 -1.08 -11.82
C LYS A 120 17.29 0.03 -12.55
N ILE A 121 17.52 1.17 -11.90
CA ILE A 121 18.29 2.28 -12.49
C ILE A 121 19.75 1.88 -12.63
N ILE A 122 20.33 1.18 -11.66
CA ILE A 122 21.69 0.65 -11.74
C ILE A 122 21.84 -0.29 -12.93
N ASP A 123 20.91 -1.24 -13.11
CA ASP A 123 20.93 -2.16 -14.25
C ASP A 123 20.77 -1.42 -15.60
N GLN A 124 19.96 -0.36 -15.64
CA GLN A 124 19.85 0.50 -16.83
C GLN A 124 21.15 1.25 -17.13
N LEU A 125 21.84 1.78 -16.11
CA LEU A 125 23.11 2.49 -16.30
C LEU A 125 24.23 1.54 -16.76
N LEU A 126 24.32 0.35 -16.16
CA LEU A 126 25.30 -0.66 -16.54
C LEU A 126 25.07 -1.20 -17.96
N SER A 127 23.81 -1.42 -18.35
CA SER A 127 23.51 -1.90 -19.71
C SER A 127 23.65 -0.84 -20.81
N SER A 128 23.40 0.44 -20.49
CA SER A 128 23.43 1.55 -21.46
C SER A 128 24.83 2.17 -21.64
N TYR A 129 25.66 2.19 -20.59
CA TYR A 129 27.00 2.80 -20.58
C TYR A 129 28.15 1.80 -20.38
N GLY A 130 27.87 0.51 -20.18
CA GLY A 130 28.87 -0.54 -20.00
C GLY A 130 29.42 -1.15 -21.30
N LYS A 131 29.19 -0.50 -22.45
CA LYS A 131 29.79 -0.86 -23.74
C LYS A 131 30.81 0.20 -24.17
#